data_AF-A0A2S7A0Y2-F1
#
_entry.id   AF-A0A2S7A0Y2-F1
#
_cell.length_a   1.000
_cell.length_b   1.000
_cell.length_c   1.000
_cell.angle_alpha   90.00
_cell.angle_beta   90.00
_cell.angle_gamma   90.00
#
_symmetry.space_group_name_H-M   'P 1'
#
loop_
_entity.id
_entity.type
_entity.pdbx_description
1 polymer ?
#
loop_
_entity_poly.entity_id
_entity_poly.type
_entity_poly.pdbx_seq_one_letter_code
_entity_poly.pdbx_strand_id
1 'polypeptide(L)'
;MRSDRRRASALLVAVLLAATGTTPAQDSAASAVDPQFVAMETLVSGDCWGQWPNDVLAAVSQCKPAERNRMALQVLDDADGPARVGSTDAFCSDARCAPLAQVLQRAPAQQLLLRTPPARIDAVLAALDQAQARARVSIEPLVQALPAPVAPVTLAPGVRYWRQALSGPQPVMLHLVEIDLATPGLQLVGTCGAHSGGGEFLANPTTAFVRNAGLAVAINADYFLPFDGGHLFDKAFVPATGQGVTAEGLAIEDGRIDSAAATTDKRVNAALCVSKREVVRIVRGSCPSGTRLGVGAGPLLLLDGKRQPREASRAAYYNGPEPRSALGLDRAGKTLWMVVADGRQPGYSAGMSLDALTTVLEQLGATAAINLDGGGSSTLAARVDGRVRALNRPIHTGIPGRERPVANQLGVRVAPQP
;
A
#
# COMPACT_ATOMS: atom_id res chain seq x y z
N MET A 1 46.98 20.31 2.40
CA MET A 1 46.39 20.51 1.06
C MET A 1 45.04 19.82 1.01
N ARG A 2 44.00 20.45 0.46
CA ARG A 2 42.68 19.84 0.27
C ARG A 2 42.72 18.82 -0.87
N SER A 3 41.93 17.76 -0.78
CA SER A 3 41.61 16.88 -1.91
C SER A 3 40.14 16.47 -1.80
N ASP A 4 39.34 16.85 -2.80
CA ASP A 4 37.89 16.66 -2.83
C ASP A 4 37.51 15.19 -3.00
N ARG A 5 36.54 14.73 -2.20
CA ARG A 5 35.78 13.49 -2.46
C ARG A 5 34.31 13.82 -2.72
N ARG A 6 34.04 14.32 -3.93
CA ARG A 6 32.69 14.36 -4.52
C ARG A 6 32.73 13.76 -5.93
N ARG A 7 32.29 12.51 -6.07
CA ARG A 7 31.72 11.86 -7.29
C ARG A 7 31.71 10.33 -7.09
N ALA A 8 30.54 9.79 -6.76
CA ALA A 8 30.27 8.34 -6.80
C ALA A 8 28.75 8.13 -6.97
N SER A 9 28.19 8.59 -8.10
CA SER A 9 26.78 8.41 -8.46
C SER A 9 26.60 8.57 -9.97
N ALA A 10 26.90 7.51 -10.73
CA ALA A 10 26.42 7.22 -12.08
C ALA A 10 27.21 6.04 -12.67
N LEU A 11 26.61 4.85 -12.72
CA LEU A 11 26.84 3.88 -13.80
C LEU A 11 25.73 2.81 -13.74
N LEU A 12 24.87 2.76 -14.77
CA LEU A 12 23.93 1.66 -14.96
C LEU A 12 23.76 1.39 -16.46
N VAL A 13 23.85 0.10 -16.82
CA VAL A 13 23.46 -0.55 -18.09
C VAL A 13 24.19 -0.15 -19.39
N ALA A 14 24.92 -1.13 -19.93
CA ALA A 14 24.91 -1.46 -21.36
C ALA A 14 25.18 -2.96 -21.53
N VAL A 15 24.24 -3.72 -22.11
CA VAL A 15 24.44 -5.10 -22.59
C VAL A 15 23.74 -5.23 -23.94
N LEU A 16 24.44 -5.78 -24.93
CA LEU A 16 24.00 -5.80 -26.33
C LEU A 16 22.95 -6.88 -26.62
N LEU A 17 22.11 -6.60 -27.63
CA LEU A 17 21.34 -7.63 -28.34
C LEU A 17 22.25 -8.46 -29.26
N ALA A 18 21.89 -9.72 -29.43
CA ALA A 18 22.23 -10.52 -30.61
C ALA A 18 20.94 -11.15 -31.15
N ALA A 19 20.72 -11.07 -32.47
CA ALA A 19 19.52 -11.54 -33.13
C ALA A 19 19.87 -12.49 -34.27
N THR A 20 19.13 -13.60 -34.40
CA THR A 20 19.14 -14.48 -35.59
C THR A 20 17.82 -15.26 -35.69
N GLY A 21 17.24 -15.36 -36.89
CA GLY A 21 16.37 -16.48 -37.26
C GLY A 21 14.90 -16.16 -37.58
N THR A 22 14.54 -16.22 -38.86
CA THR A 22 13.18 -16.25 -39.43
C THR A 22 12.95 -17.65 -40.07
N THR A 23 11.80 -18.09 -40.60
CA THR A 23 10.59 -17.43 -41.16
C THR A 23 9.27 -18.00 -40.53
N PRO A 24 8.11 -18.34 -41.18
CA PRO A 24 6.80 -18.17 -40.53
C PRO A 24 5.87 -19.41 -40.45
N ALA A 25 4.74 -19.28 -39.73
CA ALA A 25 3.57 -20.13 -39.89
C ALA A 25 2.29 -19.32 -39.62
N GLN A 26 1.21 -19.60 -40.37
CA GLN A 26 0.02 -18.75 -40.47
C GLN A 26 -1.10 -19.09 -39.47
N ASP A 27 -1.91 -18.06 -39.19
CA ASP A 27 -3.36 -18.06 -38.98
C ASP A 27 -4.00 -19.11 -38.05
N SER A 28 -4.35 -18.65 -36.84
CA SER A 28 -5.72 -18.80 -36.35
C SER A 28 -6.15 -17.54 -35.60
N ALA A 29 -7.01 -16.74 -36.25
CA ALA A 29 -7.52 -15.49 -35.67
C ALA A 29 -8.63 -15.79 -34.65
N ALA A 30 -8.26 -15.90 -33.37
CA ALA A 30 -9.19 -15.78 -32.26
C ALA A 30 -9.18 -14.32 -31.77
N SER A 31 -10.20 -13.55 -32.17
CA SER A 31 -10.42 -12.18 -31.70
C SER A 31 -10.69 -12.18 -30.20
N ALA A 32 -9.65 -12.01 -29.39
CA ALA A 32 -9.79 -11.69 -27.97
C ALA A 32 -10.33 -10.27 -27.89
N VAL A 33 -11.62 -10.14 -27.56
CA VAL A 33 -12.26 -8.85 -27.26
C VAL A 33 -11.57 -8.30 -26.02
N ASP A 34 -10.67 -7.34 -26.23
CA ASP A 34 -10.15 -6.46 -25.20
C ASP A 34 -11.36 -5.78 -24.52
N PRO A 35 -11.58 -5.97 -23.20
CA PRO A 35 -12.49 -5.12 -22.46
C PRO A 35 -11.80 -3.76 -22.31
N GLN A 36 -11.75 -3.01 -23.41
CA GLN A 36 -11.42 -1.59 -23.40
C GLN A 36 -12.23 -0.96 -22.28
N PHE A 37 -11.56 -0.21 -21.41
CA PHE A 37 -12.22 0.53 -20.35
C PHE A 37 -13.13 1.57 -21.01
N VAL A 38 -14.40 1.21 -21.21
CA VAL A 38 -15.43 2.13 -21.71
C VAL A 38 -15.67 3.12 -20.59
N ALA A 39 -14.96 4.25 -20.66
CA ALA A 39 -15.20 5.39 -19.80
C ALA A 39 -16.69 5.72 -19.89
N MET A 40 -17.41 5.60 -18.76
CA MET A 40 -18.85 5.82 -18.77
C MET A 40 -19.13 7.27 -19.16
N GLU A 41 -19.91 7.46 -20.22
CA GLU A 41 -20.22 8.78 -20.73
C GLU A 41 -20.90 9.60 -19.62
N THR A 42 -20.19 10.61 -19.12
CA THR A 42 -20.62 11.39 -17.96
C THR A 42 -21.65 12.41 -18.42
N LEU A 43 -22.87 11.96 -18.65
CA LEU A 43 -24.02 12.80 -18.94
C LEU A 43 -24.50 13.53 -17.68
N VAL A 44 -23.71 14.51 -17.26
CA VAL A 44 -24.25 15.74 -16.71
C VAL A 44 -25.03 16.39 -17.86
N SER A 45 -26.36 16.22 -17.90
CA SER A 45 -27.19 17.08 -18.74
C SER A 45 -27.03 18.50 -18.20
N GLY A 46 -26.40 19.36 -19.01
CA GLY A 46 -25.81 20.65 -18.58
C GLY A 46 -26.82 21.63 -17.99
N ASP A 47 -28.10 21.36 -18.20
CA ASP A 47 -29.28 22.12 -17.84
C ASP A 47 -29.48 22.27 -16.33
N CYS A 48 -29.22 21.22 -15.53
CA CYS A 48 -29.59 21.20 -14.12
C CYS A 48 -28.42 21.49 -13.16
N TRP A 49 -27.25 20.90 -13.40
CA TRP A 49 -26.05 21.24 -12.61
C TRP A 49 -25.64 22.71 -12.81
N GLY A 50 -25.91 23.30 -13.98
CA GLY A 50 -25.72 24.73 -14.23
C GLY A 50 -26.62 25.66 -13.40
N GLN A 51 -27.74 25.16 -12.87
CA GLN A 51 -28.63 25.92 -11.97
C GLN A 51 -28.15 25.88 -10.52
N TRP A 52 -27.44 24.81 -10.13
CA TRP A 52 -26.97 24.57 -8.76
C TRP A 52 -25.45 24.28 -8.70
N PRO A 53 -24.58 25.08 -9.36
CA PRO A 53 -23.16 24.75 -9.54
C PRO A 53 -22.38 24.72 -8.21
N ASN A 54 -22.91 25.37 -7.18
CA ASN A 54 -22.30 25.50 -5.86
C ASN A 54 -23.12 24.87 -4.71
N ASP A 55 -24.20 24.14 -4.99
CA ASP A 55 -25.01 23.47 -3.96
C ASP A 55 -25.34 22.02 -4.36
N VAL A 56 -24.56 21.08 -3.81
CA VAL A 56 -24.73 19.64 -4.09
C VAL A 56 -26.04 19.10 -3.54
N LEU A 57 -26.54 19.61 -2.41
CA LEU A 57 -27.79 19.12 -1.83
C LEU A 57 -29.00 19.60 -2.62
N ALA A 58 -28.99 20.86 -3.08
CA ALA A 58 -30.04 21.38 -3.94
C ALA A 58 -30.01 20.70 -5.31
N ALA A 59 -28.85 20.51 -5.94
CA ALA A 59 -28.72 19.76 -7.19
C ALA A 59 -29.29 18.33 -7.06
N VAL A 60 -28.86 17.59 -6.04
CA VAL A 60 -29.30 16.22 -5.76
C VAL A 60 -30.81 16.11 -5.52
N SER A 61 -31.43 17.11 -4.89
CA SER A 61 -32.87 17.11 -4.59
C SER A 61 -33.77 17.68 -5.71
N GLN A 62 -33.27 18.63 -6.51
CA GLN A 62 -34.08 19.34 -7.52
C GLN A 62 -33.90 18.79 -8.94
N CYS A 63 -32.76 18.20 -9.26
CA CYS A 63 -32.53 17.60 -10.58
C CYS A 63 -33.36 16.34 -10.75
N LYS A 64 -34.43 16.43 -11.55
CA LYS A 64 -35.17 15.26 -12.01
C LYS A 64 -34.22 14.34 -12.81
N PRO A 65 -34.19 13.03 -12.54
CA PRO A 65 -33.48 12.12 -13.43
C PRO A 65 -34.15 12.14 -14.81
N ALA A 66 -33.37 12.48 -15.84
CA ALA A 66 -33.73 12.08 -17.20
C ALA A 66 -33.78 10.53 -17.25
N GLU A 67 -34.69 9.97 -18.04
CA GLU A 67 -34.88 8.52 -18.07
C GLU A 67 -33.56 7.79 -18.36
N ARG A 68 -33.22 6.83 -17.49
CA ARG A 68 -31.98 6.00 -17.54
C ARG A 68 -30.67 6.72 -17.17
N ASN A 69 -30.66 8.02 -16.87
CA ASN A 69 -29.41 8.73 -16.51
C ASN A 69 -29.03 8.56 -15.03
N ARG A 70 -27.71 8.59 -14.76
CA ARG A 70 -27.13 8.61 -13.41
C ARG A 70 -26.55 9.99 -13.10
N MET A 71 -26.72 10.45 -11.86
CA MET A 71 -26.03 11.65 -11.40
C MET A 71 -24.60 11.30 -10.99
N ALA A 72 -23.62 11.83 -11.71
CA ALA A 72 -22.21 11.68 -11.36
C ALA A 72 -21.83 12.64 -10.22
N LEU A 73 -21.11 12.12 -9.23
CA LEU A 73 -20.57 12.88 -8.09
C LEU A 73 -19.11 12.47 -7.83
N GLN A 74 -18.30 13.43 -7.45
CA GLN A 74 -16.89 13.23 -7.10
C GLN A 74 -16.77 12.98 -5.60
N VAL A 75 -16.30 11.80 -5.18
CA VAL A 75 -15.96 11.56 -3.76
C VAL A 75 -14.65 12.29 -3.46
N LEU A 76 -14.61 13.02 -2.35
CA LEU A 76 -13.44 13.78 -1.97
C LEU A 76 -12.36 12.86 -1.38
N ASP A 77 -11.12 13.06 -1.79
CA ASP A 77 -9.92 12.54 -1.12
C ASP A 77 -9.50 13.47 0.03
N ASP A 78 -10.47 13.81 0.89
CA ASP A 78 -10.20 14.42 2.18
C ASP A 78 -9.76 13.36 3.20
N ALA A 79 -9.15 13.81 4.30
CA ALA A 79 -8.61 12.92 5.33
C ALA A 79 -9.70 12.01 5.94
N ASP A 80 -9.30 10.95 6.63
CA ASP A 80 -10.21 9.93 7.16
C ASP A 80 -11.36 10.52 7.98
N GLY A 81 -12.55 9.97 7.72
CA GLY A 81 -13.84 10.43 8.21
C GLY A 81 -14.94 9.93 7.28
N PRO A 82 -16.22 10.24 7.56
CA PRO A 82 -17.33 9.87 6.69
C PRO A 82 -17.10 10.35 5.25
N ALA A 83 -17.47 9.54 4.26
CA ALA A 83 -17.32 9.89 2.86
C ALA A 83 -18.10 11.18 2.52
N ARG A 84 -17.48 12.08 1.76
CA ARG A 84 -18.06 13.35 1.29
C ARG A 84 -17.99 13.41 -0.23
N VAL A 85 -18.95 14.09 -0.83
CA VAL A 85 -19.11 14.21 -2.29
C VAL A 85 -19.27 15.65 -2.73
N GLY A 86 -18.63 16.01 -3.84
CA GLY A 86 -18.71 17.30 -4.52
C GLY A 86 -19.13 17.15 -6.00
N SER A 87 -19.38 18.27 -6.67
CA SER A 87 -19.57 18.32 -8.13
C SER A 87 -18.26 18.23 -8.93
N THR A 88 -17.12 18.55 -8.29
CA THR A 88 -15.77 18.51 -8.85
C THR A 88 -14.75 18.06 -7.79
N ASP A 89 -13.49 17.89 -8.18
CA ASP A 89 -12.35 17.60 -7.29
C ASP A 89 -11.72 18.85 -6.66
N ALA A 90 -12.22 20.04 -7.01
CA ALA A 90 -11.73 21.32 -6.52
C ALA A 90 -11.91 21.49 -5.00
N PHE A 91 -11.11 22.39 -4.41
CA PHE A 91 -11.08 22.61 -2.96
C PHE A 91 -12.47 22.89 -2.36
N CYS A 92 -12.91 21.94 -1.55
CA CYS A 92 -14.23 21.93 -0.95
C CYS A 92 -14.40 23.06 0.08
N SER A 93 -15.28 24.02 -0.23
CA SER A 93 -15.75 25.06 0.68
C SER A 93 -17.27 25.14 0.61
N ASP A 94 -17.90 25.07 1.79
CA ASP A 94 -19.33 25.21 2.04
C ASP A 94 -20.23 24.30 1.18
N ALA A 95 -21.31 24.84 0.60
CA ALA A 95 -22.38 24.09 -0.07
C ALA A 95 -21.92 23.26 -1.30
N ARG A 96 -20.68 23.47 -1.79
CA ARG A 96 -20.08 22.72 -2.89
C ARG A 96 -19.86 21.24 -2.61
N CYS A 97 -19.99 20.79 -1.35
CA CYS A 97 -19.89 19.37 -1.02
C CYS A 97 -20.79 19.01 0.16
N ALA A 98 -21.23 17.75 0.19
CA ALA A 98 -22.08 17.20 1.24
C ALA A 98 -21.54 15.88 1.79
N PRO A 99 -21.87 15.50 3.04
CA PRO A 99 -21.73 14.13 3.51
C PRO A 99 -22.52 13.17 2.61
N LEU A 100 -21.89 12.07 2.18
CA LEU A 100 -22.53 11.10 1.29
C LEU A 100 -23.81 10.54 1.90
N ALA A 101 -23.83 10.25 3.21
CA ALA A 101 -25.03 9.81 3.92
C ALA A 101 -26.23 10.77 3.75
N GLN A 102 -25.99 12.10 3.75
CA GLN A 102 -27.03 13.11 3.57
C GLN A 102 -27.55 13.15 2.11
N VAL A 103 -26.66 13.00 1.13
CA VAL A 103 -27.00 12.87 -0.29
C VAL A 103 -27.86 11.63 -0.53
N LEU A 104 -27.48 10.49 0.06
CA LEU A 104 -28.22 9.23 -0.06
C LEU A 104 -29.63 9.35 0.55
N GLN A 105 -29.77 10.00 1.72
CA GLN A 105 -31.06 10.25 2.36
C GLN A 105 -31.96 11.21 1.57
N ARG A 106 -31.42 12.28 1.00
CA ARG A 106 -32.21 13.32 0.31
C ARG A 106 -32.69 12.94 -1.08
N ALA A 107 -32.06 11.97 -1.74
CA ALA A 107 -32.46 11.50 -3.05
C ALA A 107 -32.56 9.97 -3.08
N PRO A 108 -33.59 9.37 -2.43
CA PRO A 108 -33.73 7.92 -2.31
C PRO A 108 -33.99 7.21 -3.64
N ALA A 109 -34.65 7.87 -4.59
CA ALA A 109 -34.94 7.33 -5.92
C ALA A 109 -33.83 7.57 -6.96
N GLN A 110 -32.83 8.40 -6.66
CA GLN A 110 -31.81 8.80 -7.63
C GLN A 110 -30.75 7.70 -7.81
N GLN A 111 -30.45 7.41 -9.07
CA GLN A 111 -29.32 6.58 -9.48
C GLN A 111 -28.04 7.44 -9.49
N LEU A 112 -26.98 6.98 -8.81
CA LEU A 112 -25.73 7.73 -8.66
C LEU A 112 -24.54 7.00 -9.29
N LEU A 113 -23.58 7.77 -9.80
CA LEU A 113 -22.24 7.32 -10.15
C LEU A 113 -21.22 8.05 -9.25
N LEU A 114 -20.58 7.32 -8.33
CA LEU A 114 -19.60 7.88 -7.41
C LEU A 114 -18.19 7.64 -7.95
N ARG A 115 -17.58 8.70 -8.47
CA ARG A 115 -16.18 8.71 -8.90
C ARG A 115 -15.32 8.76 -7.64
N THR A 116 -14.70 7.64 -7.28
CA THR A 116 -14.23 7.37 -5.92
C THR A 116 -12.73 7.14 -5.87
N PRO A 117 -11.95 7.97 -5.15
CA PRO A 117 -10.55 7.69 -4.87
C PRO A 117 -10.42 6.30 -4.22
N PRO A 118 -9.52 5.42 -4.69
CA PRO A 118 -9.44 4.04 -4.19
C PRO A 118 -9.31 3.89 -2.67
N ALA A 119 -8.63 4.82 -2.00
CA ALA A 119 -8.52 4.87 -0.54
C ALA A 119 -9.84 5.19 0.20
N ARG A 120 -10.84 5.76 -0.50
CA ARG A 120 -12.16 6.14 0.05
C ARG A 120 -13.24 5.09 -0.22
N ILE A 121 -12.95 4.02 -0.98
CA ILE A 121 -13.92 2.98 -1.35
C ILE A 121 -14.60 2.38 -0.13
N ASP A 122 -13.85 2.02 0.92
CA ASP A 122 -14.41 1.35 2.10
C ASP A 122 -15.36 2.27 2.88
N ALA A 123 -15.02 3.56 3.01
CA ALA A 123 -15.89 4.57 3.62
C ALA A 123 -17.17 4.83 2.80
N VAL A 124 -17.07 4.76 1.45
CA VAL A 124 -18.22 4.83 0.56
C VAL A 124 -19.11 3.60 0.72
N LEU A 125 -18.54 2.39 0.68
CA LEU A 125 -19.29 1.14 0.85
C LEU A 125 -20.04 1.11 2.19
N ALA A 126 -19.38 1.47 3.30
CA ALA A 126 -20.00 1.54 4.61
C ALA A 126 -21.18 2.54 4.65
N ALA A 127 -21.06 3.70 4.00
CA ALA A 127 -22.16 4.67 3.88
C ALA A 127 -23.31 4.14 3.00
N LEU A 128 -23.00 3.38 1.94
CA LEU A 128 -24.01 2.72 1.11
C LEU A 128 -24.74 1.59 1.85
N ASP A 129 -24.05 0.82 2.68
CA ASP A 129 -24.65 -0.22 3.52
C ASP A 129 -25.59 0.39 4.57
N GLN A 130 -25.11 1.40 5.32
CA GLN A 130 -25.90 2.10 6.33
C GLN A 130 -27.17 2.75 5.75
N ALA A 131 -27.10 3.23 4.50
CA ALA A 131 -28.24 3.84 3.80
C ALA A 131 -29.02 2.86 2.90
N GLN A 132 -28.70 1.55 2.93
CA GLN A 132 -29.28 0.50 2.08
C GLN A 132 -29.29 0.85 0.57
N ALA A 133 -28.27 1.59 0.12
CA ALA A 133 -28.25 2.25 -1.19
C ALA A 133 -27.43 1.52 -2.27
N ARG A 134 -26.81 0.36 -1.98
CA ARG A 134 -25.95 -0.36 -2.95
C ARG A 134 -26.61 -0.58 -4.31
N ALA A 135 -27.90 -0.92 -4.36
CA ALA A 135 -28.61 -1.26 -5.59
C ALA A 135 -28.79 -0.09 -6.59
N ARG A 136 -28.56 1.15 -6.17
CA ARG A 136 -28.75 2.37 -6.98
C ARG A 136 -27.50 3.25 -7.12
N VAL A 137 -26.35 2.75 -6.67
CA VAL A 137 -25.08 3.48 -6.71
C VAL A 137 -24.02 2.62 -7.36
N SER A 138 -23.42 3.14 -8.44
CA SER A 138 -22.21 2.57 -9.04
C SER A 138 -20.98 3.33 -8.59
N ILE A 139 -19.88 2.61 -8.37
CA ILE A 139 -18.59 3.18 -7.97
C ILE A 139 -17.64 3.10 -9.17
N GLU A 140 -17.07 4.23 -9.58
CA GLU A 140 -15.96 4.29 -10.54
C GLU A 140 -14.67 4.57 -9.76
N PRO A 141 -13.73 3.61 -9.65
CA PRO A 141 -12.45 3.85 -8.98
C PRO A 141 -11.57 4.86 -9.74
N LEU A 142 -11.25 5.98 -9.10
CA LEU A 142 -10.37 7.01 -9.66
C LEU A 142 -8.90 6.68 -9.41
N VAL A 143 -8.37 5.75 -10.22
CA VAL A 143 -6.96 5.39 -10.20
C VAL A 143 -6.12 6.54 -10.73
N GLN A 144 -5.66 7.42 -9.84
CA GLN A 144 -4.73 8.48 -10.20
C GLN A 144 -3.35 7.90 -10.55
N ALA A 145 -2.66 8.54 -11.49
CA ALA A 145 -1.25 8.26 -11.75
C ALA A 145 -0.41 8.83 -10.61
N LEU A 146 0.48 8.02 -10.02
CA LEU A 146 1.41 8.54 -9.02
C LEU A 146 2.45 9.45 -9.71
N PRO A 147 2.54 10.75 -9.33
CA PRO A 147 3.45 11.69 -9.98
C PRO A 147 4.90 11.21 -9.86
N ALA A 148 5.67 11.33 -10.95
CA ALA A 148 7.05 10.84 -11.01
C ALA A 148 7.94 11.62 -10.02
N PRO A 149 8.54 10.98 -9.00
CA PRO A 149 9.50 11.65 -8.14
C PRO A 149 10.80 11.88 -8.91
N VAL A 150 11.39 13.05 -8.70
CA VAL A 150 12.69 13.40 -9.24
C VAL A 150 13.58 13.77 -8.05
N ALA A 151 14.72 13.09 -7.92
CA ALA A 151 15.55 12.99 -6.72
C ALA A 151 14.84 12.36 -5.48
N PRO A 152 15.58 11.75 -4.54
CA PRO A 152 15.01 11.29 -3.28
C PRO A 152 14.55 12.45 -2.40
N VAL A 153 13.32 12.34 -1.91
CA VAL A 153 12.66 13.31 -1.03
C VAL A 153 12.95 12.94 0.43
N THR A 154 13.22 13.93 1.28
CA THR A 154 13.34 13.72 2.73
C THR A 154 11.95 13.78 3.38
N LEU A 155 11.53 12.69 4.01
CA LEU A 155 10.23 12.61 4.72
C LEU A 155 10.34 13.16 6.16
N ALA A 156 11.48 12.93 6.80
CA ALA A 156 11.84 13.39 8.13
C ALA A 156 13.39 13.37 8.25
N PRO A 157 14.00 13.98 9.29
CA PRO A 157 15.42 13.78 9.59
C PRO A 157 15.76 12.27 9.59
N GLY A 158 16.82 11.89 8.88
CA GLY A 158 17.23 10.50 8.75
C GLY A 158 16.40 9.61 7.81
N VAL A 159 15.28 10.10 7.25
CA VAL A 159 14.34 9.30 6.47
C VAL A 159 14.19 9.85 5.05
N ARG A 160 14.71 9.13 4.06
CA ARG A 160 14.69 9.49 2.63
C ARG A 160 13.85 8.50 1.83
N TYR A 161 13.06 8.98 0.88
CA TYR A 161 12.19 8.18 0.02
C TYR A 161 12.39 8.48 -1.46
N TRP A 162 12.38 7.45 -2.31
CA TRP A 162 12.33 7.59 -3.76
C TRP A 162 11.55 6.46 -4.42
N ARG A 163 11.21 6.67 -5.70
CA ARG A 163 10.72 5.63 -6.60
C ARG A 163 11.79 5.26 -7.61
N GLN A 164 11.75 4.02 -8.06
CA GLN A 164 12.61 3.51 -9.13
C GLN A 164 11.78 2.64 -10.06
N ALA A 165 11.65 3.07 -11.32
CA ALA A 165 11.07 2.25 -12.37
C ALA A 165 12.14 1.30 -12.93
N LEU A 166 11.82 0.01 -12.99
CA LEU A 166 12.60 -0.99 -13.72
C LEU A 166 11.89 -1.24 -15.06
N SER A 167 12.53 -0.83 -16.16
CA SER A 167 12.00 -0.97 -17.51
C SER A 167 12.19 -2.40 -18.05
N GLY A 168 11.25 -2.87 -18.85
CA GLY A 168 11.30 -4.16 -19.53
C GLY A 168 9.93 -4.59 -20.04
N PRO A 169 9.79 -5.80 -20.61
CA PRO A 169 8.49 -6.35 -21.04
C PRO A 169 7.49 -6.50 -19.88
N GLN A 170 8.00 -6.66 -18.66
CA GLN A 170 7.25 -6.62 -17.42
C GLN A 170 7.82 -5.50 -16.56
N PRO A 171 7.30 -4.26 -16.68
CA PRO A 171 7.81 -3.14 -15.89
C PRO A 171 7.55 -3.37 -14.40
N VAL A 172 8.36 -2.77 -13.53
CA VAL A 172 8.18 -2.79 -12.07
C VAL A 172 8.36 -1.39 -11.51
N MET A 173 7.46 -0.95 -10.63
CA MET A 173 7.66 0.25 -9.80
C MET A 173 8.10 -0.16 -8.40
N LEU A 174 9.32 0.26 -8.04
CA LEU A 174 9.85 0.16 -6.68
C LEU A 174 9.62 1.47 -5.91
N HIS A 175 9.36 1.31 -4.61
CA HIS A 175 9.21 2.36 -3.61
C HIS A 175 10.20 2.05 -2.49
N LEU A 176 11.18 2.93 -2.29
CA LEU A 176 12.31 2.69 -1.40
C LEU A 176 12.40 3.78 -0.35
N VAL A 177 12.56 3.38 0.91
CA VAL A 177 12.89 4.27 2.02
C VAL A 177 14.24 3.85 2.57
N GLU A 178 15.13 4.83 2.74
CA GLU A 178 16.41 4.71 3.43
C GLU A 178 16.30 5.41 4.78
N ILE A 179 16.66 4.70 5.85
CA ILE A 179 16.53 5.13 7.24
C ILE A 179 17.91 5.07 7.90
N ASP A 180 18.46 6.22 8.25
CA ASP A 180 19.67 6.33 9.09
C ASP A 180 19.30 6.14 10.56
N LEU A 181 19.56 4.94 11.09
CA LEU A 181 19.29 4.53 12.46
C LEU A 181 20.17 5.25 13.49
N ALA A 182 21.22 5.98 13.08
CA ALA A 182 22.01 6.83 13.96
C ALA A 182 21.39 8.23 14.17
N THR A 183 20.29 8.55 13.50
CA THR A 183 19.61 9.85 13.60
C THR A 183 19.10 10.12 15.02
N PRO A 184 19.51 11.21 15.70
CA PRO A 184 19.05 11.50 17.05
C PRO A 184 17.53 11.75 17.10
N GLY A 185 16.85 11.05 18.00
CA GLY A 185 15.39 11.10 18.17
C GLY A 185 14.61 10.15 17.24
N LEU A 186 15.28 9.40 16.37
CA LEU A 186 14.63 8.37 15.54
C LEU A 186 14.39 7.10 16.36
N GLN A 187 13.19 6.52 16.23
CA GLN A 187 12.81 5.25 16.82
C GLN A 187 12.01 4.42 15.83
N LEU A 188 12.28 3.11 15.81
CA LEU A 188 11.42 2.13 15.16
C LEU A 188 10.27 1.76 16.11
N VAL A 189 9.06 1.65 15.55
CA VAL A 189 7.80 1.47 16.28
C VAL A 189 6.99 0.37 15.61
N GLY A 190 6.57 -0.63 16.39
CA GLY A 190 5.63 -1.66 15.94
C GLY A 190 4.18 -1.28 16.23
N THR A 191 3.24 -2.00 15.64
CA THR A 191 1.82 -1.93 16.04
C THR A 191 1.65 -2.62 17.39
N CYS A 192 1.13 -1.92 18.39
CA CYS A 192 0.75 -2.54 19.66
C CYS A 192 -0.43 -3.50 19.46
N GLY A 193 -0.31 -4.73 19.93
CA GLY A 193 -1.44 -5.68 19.98
C GLY A 193 -2.51 -5.21 20.97
N ALA A 194 -3.76 -5.36 20.55
CA ALA A 194 -4.97 -4.86 21.21
C ALA A 194 -5.82 -5.96 21.86
N HIS A 195 -5.52 -7.25 21.60
CA HIS A 195 -6.12 -8.43 22.24
C HIS A 195 -7.65 -8.36 22.35
N SER A 196 -8.30 -7.99 21.24
CA SER A 196 -9.72 -7.69 21.16
C SER A 196 -10.29 -8.05 19.78
N GLY A 197 -11.62 -8.07 19.66
CA GLY A 197 -12.30 -8.45 18.41
C GLY A 197 -12.10 -9.91 17.97
N GLY A 198 -11.52 -10.76 18.82
CA GLY A 198 -11.22 -12.17 18.52
C GLY A 198 -9.79 -12.45 18.06
N GLY A 199 -8.88 -11.47 18.09
CA GLY A 199 -7.48 -11.65 17.71
C GLY A 199 -6.50 -10.82 18.56
N GLU A 200 -5.21 -10.98 18.28
CA GLU A 200 -4.11 -10.24 18.92
C GLU A 200 -4.09 -8.75 18.53
N PHE A 201 -4.48 -8.47 17.28
CA PHE A 201 -4.49 -7.13 16.67
C PHE A 201 -5.89 -6.80 16.14
N LEU A 202 -6.12 -5.50 15.89
CA LEU A 202 -7.25 -5.05 15.07
C LEU A 202 -6.70 -4.70 13.68
N ALA A 203 -7.28 -5.30 12.64
CA ALA A 203 -6.84 -5.09 11.27
C ALA A 203 -7.02 -3.62 10.86
N ASN A 204 -5.94 -2.97 10.40
CA ASN A 204 -5.96 -1.56 10.06
C ASN A 204 -5.11 -1.26 8.81
N PRO A 205 -5.47 -0.24 8.02
CA PRO A 205 -4.59 0.31 7.00
C PRO A 205 -3.26 0.80 7.59
N THR A 206 -2.16 0.63 6.86
CA THR A 206 -0.84 1.20 7.20
C THR A 206 -0.89 2.73 7.23
N THR A 207 -1.72 3.36 6.38
CA THR A 207 -2.02 4.81 6.47
C THR A 207 -2.64 5.21 7.82
N ALA A 208 -3.55 4.39 8.37
CA ALA A 208 -4.14 4.64 9.69
C ALA A 208 -3.07 4.54 10.79
N PHE A 209 -2.16 3.56 10.72
CA PHE A 209 -1.03 3.44 11.65
C PHE A 209 -0.12 4.67 11.62
N VAL A 210 0.29 5.14 10.43
CA VAL A 210 1.11 6.36 10.28
C VAL A 210 0.44 7.57 10.91
N ARG A 211 -0.88 7.72 10.74
CA ARG A 211 -1.64 8.83 11.30
C ARG A 211 -1.74 8.73 12.83
N ASN A 212 -2.19 7.59 13.34
CA ASN A 212 -2.56 7.41 14.74
C ASN A 212 -1.33 7.36 15.66
N ALA A 213 -0.22 6.77 15.20
CA ALA A 213 1.02 6.69 15.97
C ALA A 213 1.99 7.87 15.74
N GLY A 214 1.58 8.88 14.95
CA GLY A 214 2.35 10.11 14.71
C GLY A 214 3.66 9.89 13.96
N LEU A 215 3.66 9.00 12.95
CA LEU A 215 4.88 8.52 12.30
C LEU A 215 5.24 9.35 11.05
N ALA A 216 6.52 9.29 10.68
CA ALA A 216 7.00 9.83 9.42
C ALA A 216 6.64 8.90 8.24
N VAL A 217 6.87 7.59 8.44
CA VAL A 217 6.67 6.53 7.44
C VAL A 217 6.40 5.20 8.13
N ALA A 218 5.67 4.30 7.47
CA ALA A 218 5.51 2.90 7.87
C ALA A 218 5.30 1.97 6.67
N ILE A 219 5.55 0.68 6.88
CA ILE A 219 5.33 -0.43 5.96
C ILE A 219 4.46 -1.51 6.64
N ASN A 220 3.64 -2.23 5.87
CA ASN A 220 2.96 -3.42 6.36
C ASN A 220 3.98 -4.47 6.84
N ALA A 221 3.64 -5.27 7.85
CA ALA A 221 4.57 -6.22 8.45
C ALA A 221 4.21 -7.69 8.17
N ASP A 222 3.54 -8.36 9.10
CA ASP A 222 3.44 -9.82 9.13
C ASP A 222 2.27 -10.36 8.30
N TYR A 223 2.30 -11.66 8.03
CA TYR A 223 1.12 -12.40 7.58
C TYR A 223 0.13 -12.52 8.74
N PHE A 224 -1.15 -12.78 8.43
CA PHE A 224 -2.19 -12.82 9.44
C PHE A 224 -3.40 -13.66 9.02
N LEU A 225 -4.16 -14.07 10.03
CA LEU A 225 -5.42 -14.79 9.89
C LEU A 225 -6.50 -14.21 10.82
N PRO A 226 -7.80 -14.37 10.53
CA PRO A 226 -8.35 -14.91 9.27
C PRO A 226 -8.10 -13.97 8.09
N PHE A 227 -7.94 -14.55 6.90
CA PHE A 227 -7.80 -13.79 5.65
C PHE A 227 -8.65 -14.43 4.53
N ASP A 228 -9.43 -13.60 3.85
CA ASP A 228 -10.10 -13.91 2.59
C ASP A 228 -9.96 -12.71 1.65
N GLY A 229 -9.48 -12.96 0.42
CA GLY A 229 -9.19 -11.90 -0.54
C GLY A 229 -10.40 -11.09 -0.98
N GLY A 230 -11.59 -11.70 -0.99
CA GLY A 230 -12.84 -11.09 -1.43
C GLY A 230 -12.83 -10.54 -2.86
N HIS A 231 -13.97 -9.96 -3.26
CA HIS A 231 -14.19 -9.24 -4.52
C HIS A 231 -15.11 -8.05 -4.24
N LEU A 232 -14.85 -6.88 -4.83
CA LEU A 232 -15.53 -5.62 -4.47
C LEU A 232 -17.08 -5.73 -4.46
N PHE A 233 -17.66 -6.47 -5.40
CA PHE A 233 -19.10 -6.53 -5.62
C PHE A 233 -19.75 -7.80 -5.07
N ASP A 234 -19.06 -8.96 -5.15
CA ASP A 234 -19.72 -10.27 -5.04
C ASP A 234 -19.34 -11.06 -3.79
N LYS A 235 -18.26 -10.68 -3.09
CA LYS A 235 -17.75 -11.39 -1.91
C LYS A 235 -17.03 -10.47 -0.94
N ALA A 236 -17.55 -10.30 0.27
CA ALA A 236 -16.84 -9.57 1.32
C ALA A 236 -15.43 -10.14 1.55
N PHE A 237 -14.44 -9.25 1.66
CA PHE A 237 -13.09 -9.62 2.07
C PHE A 237 -13.02 -9.71 3.60
N VAL A 238 -12.03 -10.44 4.10
CA VAL A 238 -11.74 -10.55 5.54
C VAL A 238 -10.23 -10.34 5.71
N PRO A 239 -9.77 -9.54 6.68
CA PRO A 239 -10.55 -8.73 7.63
C PRO A 239 -11.01 -7.39 7.02
N ALA A 240 -12.15 -6.88 7.49
CA ALA A 240 -12.47 -5.45 7.39
C ALA A 240 -11.73 -4.66 8.48
N THR A 241 -11.56 -3.36 8.28
CA THR A 241 -10.93 -2.46 9.27
C THR A 241 -11.61 -2.57 10.64
N GLY A 242 -10.82 -2.75 11.70
CA GLY A 242 -11.29 -2.90 13.08
C GLY A 242 -11.72 -4.31 13.47
N GLN A 243 -11.66 -5.31 12.59
CA GLN A 243 -11.87 -6.72 12.96
C GLN A 243 -10.63 -7.32 13.63
N GLY A 244 -10.84 -8.25 14.57
CA GLY A 244 -9.75 -8.96 15.23
C GLY A 244 -9.00 -9.90 14.28
N VAL A 245 -7.68 -9.87 14.33
CA VAL A 245 -6.78 -10.74 13.57
C VAL A 245 -5.57 -11.14 14.40
N THR A 246 -4.98 -12.27 14.05
CA THR A 246 -3.81 -12.88 14.70
C THR A 246 -2.65 -12.86 13.71
N ALA A 247 -1.47 -12.45 14.16
CA ALA A 247 -0.27 -12.43 13.33
C ALA A 247 0.33 -13.85 13.24
N GLU A 248 0.80 -14.27 12.07
CA GLU A 248 1.38 -15.62 11.92
C GLU A 248 2.77 -15.72 12.56
N GLY A 249 3.49 -14.60 12.68
CA GLY A 249 4.84 -14.48 13.19
C GLY A 249 4.96 -13.66 14.49
N LEU A 250 6.21 -13.46 14.90
CA LEU A 250 6.55 -12.84 16.17
C LEU A 250 6.22 -11.34 16.16
N ALA A 251 5.43 -10.86 17.11
CA ALA A 251 5.24 -9.43 17.32
C ALA A 251 5.63 -9.07 18.75
N ILE A 252 6.54 -8.09 18.89
CA ILE A 252 6.93 -7.52 20.18
C ILE A 252 6.89 -6.01 20.04
N GLU A 253 6.25 -5.30 20.97
CA GLU A 253 6.38 -3.84 21.11
C GLU A 253 6.61 -3.48 22.59
N ASP A 254 7.54 -2.55 22.82
CA ASP A 254 8.07 -2.15 24.14
C ASP A 254 8.42 -3.31 25.11
N GLY A 255 8.85 -4.44 24.53
CA GLY A 255 9.26 -5.67 25.23
C GLY A 255 8.11 -6.58 25.64
N ARG A 256 6.87 -6.22 25.32
CA ARG A 256 5.69 -7.08 25.46
C ARG A 256 5.52 -7.91 24.20
N ILE A 257 5.45 -9.23 24.35
CA ILE A 257 5.13 -10.13 23.25
C ILE A 257 3.62 -10.00 22.98
N ASP A 258 3.27 -9.52 21.80
CA ASP A 258 1.90 -9.37 21.32
C ASP A 258 1.45 -10.55 20.45
N SER A 259 2.40 -11.18 19.75
CA SER A 259 2.21 -12.48 19.11
C SER A 259 3.47 -13.32 19.28
N ALA A 260 3.31 -14.59 19.61
CA ALA A 260 4.41 -15.53 19.77
C ALA A 260 4.83 -16.23 18.46
N ALA A 261 4.29 -15.80 17.32
CA ALA A 261 4.09 -16.57 16.07
C ALA A 261 2.99 -17.63 16.22
N ALA A 262 1.83 -17.36 15.63
CA ALA A 262 0.64 -18.21 15.77
C ALA A 262 0.63 -19.46 14.88
N THR A 263 1.48 -19.56 13.85
CA THR A 263 1.43 -20.68 12.89
C THR A 263 2.76 -21.39 12.69
N THR A 264 2.69 -22.62 12.17
CA THR A 264 3.86 -23.43 11.79
C THR A 264 4.31 -23.15 10.35
N ASP A 265 3.91 -22.02 9.76
CA ASP A 265 4.30 -21.69 8.40
C ASP A 265 5.81 -21.41 8.30
N LYS A 266 6.52 -22.34 7.66
CA LYS A 266 7.96 -22.28 7.39
C LYS A 266 8.42 -21.05 6.59
N ARG A 267 7.50 -20.27 6.00
CA ARG A 267 7.78 -18.94 5.42
C ARG A 267 8.23 -17.99 6.52
N VAL A 268 7.59 -18.04 7.69
CA VAL A 268 7.91 -17.24 8.87
C VAL A 268 9.11 -17.85 9.57
N ASN A 269 10.31 -17.43 9.15
CA ASN A 269 11.57 -18.03 9.58
C ASN A 269 12.65 -17.00 9.96
N ALA A 270 12.26 -15.74 10.14
CA ALA A 270 13.13 -14.67 10.59
C ALA A 270 12.37 -13.55 11.29
N ALA A 271 13.11 -12.67 11.97
CA ALA A 271 12.58 -11.47 12.59
C ALA A 271 13.56 -10.30 12.47
N LEU A 272 13.00 -9.09 12.32
CA LEU A 272 13.67 -7.85 12.70
C LEU A 272 13.55 -7.69 14.22
N CYS A 273 14.65 -7.40 14.90
CA CYS A 273 14.72 -7.27 16.35
C CYS A 273 15.46 -6.00 16.73
N VAL A 274 14.85 -5.17 17.58
CA VAL A 274 15.41 -3.93 18.13
C VAL A 274 15.60 -4.11 19.63
N SER A 275 16.84 -4.01 20.11
CA SER A 275 17.13 -4.08 21.55
C SER A 275 16.71 -2.81 22.30
N LYS A 276 16.64 -2.84 23.63
CA LYS A 276 16.45 -1.64 24.50
C LYS A 276 17.54 -0.56 24.37
N ARG A 277 18.57 -0.78 23.55
CA ARG A 277 19.64 0.19 23.23
C ARG A 277 19.54 0.64 21.75
N GLU A 278 18.38 0.48 21.12
CA GLU A 278 18.08 0.74 19.71
C GLU A 278 18.98 0.04 18.68
N VAL A 279 19.81 -0.93 19.10
CA VAL A 279 20.55 -1.79 18.16
C VAL A 279 19.58 -2.69 17.42
N VAL A 280 19.48 -2.50 16.11
CA VAL A 280 18.66 -3.27 15.17
C VAL A 280 19.45 -4.46 14.64
N ARG A 281 18.79 -5.62 14.51
CA ARG A 281 19.30 -6.81 13.83
C ARG A 281 18.19 -7.50 13.04
N ILE A 282 18.57 -8.22 11.99
CA ILE A 282 17.73 -9.24 11.36
C ILE A 282 18.31 -10.60 11.76
N VAL A 283 17.47 -11.51 12.27
CA VAL A 283 17.88 -12.83 12.75
C VAL A 283 17.02 -13.94 12.13
N ARG A 284 17.55 -15.16 12.10
CA ARG A 284 16.79 -16.37 11.78
C ARG A 284 15.99 -16.82 13.01
N GLY A 285 14.72 -17.18 12.81
CA GLY A 285 13.79 -17.53 13.88
C GLY A 285 13.37 -16.31 14.70
N SER A 286 13.29 -16.48 16.02
CA SER A 286 12.74 -15.49 16.96
C SER A 286 13.77 -14.53 17.53
N CYS A 287 13.31 -13.38 18.04
CA CYS A 287 14.18 -12.39 18.65
C CYS A 287 14.80 -12.84 20.00
N PRO A 288 16.01 -12.35 20.35
CA PRO A 288 16.62 -12.59 21.66
C PRO A 288 15.78 -12.04 22.83
N SER A 289 16.01 -12.58 24.03
CA SER A 289 15.42 -12.04 25.26
C SER A 289 15.83 -10.58 25.49
N GLY A 290 14.90 -9.78 26.04
CA GLY A 290 15.13 -8.34 26.25
C GLY A 290 15.06 -7.48 24.98
N THR A 291 14.59 -8.03 23.85
CA THR A 291 14.16 -7.26 22.68
C THR A 291 13.04 -6.28 23.06
N ARG A 292 13.11 -5.03 22.54
CA ARG A 292 12.07 -4.00 22.70
C ARG A 292 11.01 -4.12 21.61
N LEU A 293 11.43 -4.15 20.35
CA LEU A 293 10.56 -4.28 19.18
C LEU A 293 10.98 -5.49 18.35
N GLY A 294 10.02 -6.32 17.97
CA GLY A 294 10.21 -7.54 17.19
C GLY A 294 9.14 -7.64 16.09
N VAL A 295 9.58 -7.87 14.86
CA VAL A 295 8.70 -8.12 13.70
C VAL A 295 9.20 -9.39 13.01
N GLY A 296 8.52 -10.49 13.29
CA GLY A 296 8.67 -11.78 12.64
C GLY A 296 7.93 -11.79 11.31
N ALA A 297 8.55 -12.40 10.31
CA ALA A 297 7.99 -12.57 8.98
C ALA A 297 8.87 -13.58 8.21
N GLY A 298 8.77 -13.56 6.88
CA GLY A 298 9.79 -14.15 6.02
C GLY A 298 9.28 -14.48 4.62
N PRO A 299 10.06 -15.24 3.83
CA PRO A 299 11.33 -15.85 4.21
C PRO A 299 12.47 -14.84 4.46
N LEU A 300 13.47 -15.26 5.23
CA LEU A 300 14.79 -14.64 5.28
C LEU A 300 15.41 -14.69 3.87
N LEU A 301 15.82 -13.53 3.35
CA LEU A 301 16.37 -13.38 2.00
C LEU A 301 17.91 -13.37 2.03
N LEU A 302 18.47 -12.57 2.95
CA LEU A 302 19.91 -12.42 3.19
C LEU A 302 20.23 -12.61 4.67
N LEU A 303 21.39 -13.20 4.95
CA LEU A 303 22.03 -13.17 6.27
C LEU A 303 23.55 -13.17 6.08
N ASP A 304 24.27 -12.33 6.81
CA ASP A 304 25.74 -12.15 6.72
C ASP A 304 26.29 -11.93 5.29
N GLY A 305 25.48 -11.31 4.43
CA GLY A 305 25.79 -11.06 3.01
C GLY A 305 25.61 -12.28 2.09
N LYS A 306 24.90 -13.32 2.55
CA LYS A 306 24.63 -14.54 1.78
C LYS A 306 23.14 -14.72 1.52
N ARG A 307 22.76 -14.98 0.27
CA ARG A 307 21.41 -15.43 -0.10
C ARG A 307 21.05 -16.71 0.65
N GLN A 308 19.85 -16.77 1.21
CA GLN A 308 19.40 -17.92 1.98
C GLN A 308 18.76 -19.00 1.08
N PRO A 309 18.76 -20.28 1.51
CA PRO A 309 18.12 -21.36 0.74
C PRO A 309 16.62 -21.14 0.55
N ARG A 310 16.11 -21.52 -0.62
CA ARG A 310 14.67 -21.52 -0.94
C ARG A 310 14.04 -22.87 -0.65
N GLU A 311 12.79 -22.86 -0.22
CA GLU A 311 11.96 -24.07 -0.17
C GLU A 311 11.54 -24.47 -1.59
N ALA A 312 12.14 -25.52 -2.15
CA ALA A 312 11.85 -25.99 -3.51
C ALA A 312 10.36 -26.33 -3.73
N SER A 313 9.68 -26.86 -2.70
CA SER A 313 8.24 -27.14 -2.70
C SER A 313 7.35 -25.91 -2.90
N ARG A 314 7.92 -24.70 -2.79
CA ARG A 314 7.22 -23.41 -2.90
C ARG A 314 7.72 -22.58 -4.09
N ALA A 315 8.32 -23.22 -5.10
CA ALA A 315 8.93 -22.54 -6.25
C ALA A 315 8.04 -21.44 -6.88
N ALA A 316 6.72 -21.66 -7.01
CA ALA A 316 5.79 -20.65 -7.52
C ALA A 316 5.77 -19.36 -6.67
N TYR A 317 5.77 -19.47 -5.34
CA TYR A 317 5.80 -18.33 -4.42
C TYR A 317 7.13 -17.55 -4.47
N TYR A 318 8.26 -18.24 -4.67
CA TYR A 318 9.57 -17.60 -4.80
C TYR A 318 9.81 -16.97 -6.17
N ASN A 319 9.36 -17.61 -7.24
CA ASN A 319 9.70 -17.26 -8.63
C ASN A 319 8.64 -16.38 -9.30
N GLY A 320 7.38 -16.43 -8.86
CA GLY A 320 6.28 -15.64 -9.43
C GLY A 320 6.41 -14.14 -9.15
N PRO A 321 6.08 -13.28 -10.15
CA PRO A 321 6.02 -11.84 -9.94
C PRO A 321 4.81 -11.49 -9.07
N GLU A 322 5.05 -10.84 -7.95
CA GLU A 322 4.01 -10.40 -7.01
C GLU A 322 4.33 -9.00 -6.47
N PRO A 323 3.35 -8.25 -5.95
CA PRO A 323 3.64 -7.16 -5.03
C PRO A 323 4.40 -7.72 -3.82
N ARG A 324 5.46 -7.03 -3.40
CA ARG A 324 6.32 -7.47 -2.28
C ARG A 324 6.59 -6.33 -1.33
N SER A 325 6.74 -6.66 -0.06
CA SER A 325 7.29 -5.78 0.98
C SER A 325 8.50 -6.47 1.60
N ALA A 326 9.57 -5.72 1.88
CA ALA A 326 10.78 -6.27 2.49
C ALA A 326 11.55 -5.24 3.31
N LEU A 327 12.37 -5.73 4.23
CA LEU A 327 13.37 -4.96 4.95
C LEU A 327 14.78 -5.43 4.57
N GLY A 328 15.70 -4.49 4.43
CA GLY A 328 17.14 -4.75 4.32
C GLY A 328 17.91 -3.98 5.38
N LEU A 329 18.94 -4.59 5.97
CA LEU A 329 19.81 -3.99 6.96
C LEU A 329 21.27 -4.08 6.50
N ASP A 330 22.00 -2.96 6.59
CA ASP A 330 23.43 -2.91 6.26
C ASP A 330 24.27 -3.71 7.27
N ARG A 331 25.57 -3.91 6.97
CA ARG A 331 26.47 -4.68 7.85
C ARG A 331 26.71 -4.03 9.20
N ALA A 332 26.64 -2.70 9.31
CA ALA A 332 26.88 -1.97 10.55
C ALA A 332 25.65 -1.86 11.45
N GLY A 333 24.44 -2.22 10.96
CA GLY A 333 23.19 -2.01 11.69
C GLY A 333 22.83 -0.52 11.83
N LYS A 334 23.24 0.30 10.86
CA LYS A 334 23.07 1.75 10.80
C LYS A 334 22.09 2.20 9.72
N THR A 335 21.94 1.46 8.63
CA THR A 335 20.99 1.77 7.57
C THR A 335 19.97 0.66 7.44
N LEU A 336 18.70 1.00 7.64
CA LEU A 336 17.54 0.15 7.35
C LEU A 336 16.89 0.65 6.06
N TRP A 337 16.60 -0.27 5.14
CA TRP A 337 15.76 0.00 3.98
C TRP A 337 14.39 -0.65 4.16
N MET A 338 13.33 0.12 3.89
CA MET A 338 11.99 -0.41 3.63
C MET A 338 11.77 -0.40 2.12
N VAL A 339 11.46 -1.54 1.52
CA VAL A 339 11.26 -1.66 0.07
C VAL A 339 9.89 -2.26 -0.21
N VAL A 340 9.11 -1.59 -1.06
CA VAL A 340 7.87 -2.11 -1.64
C VAL A 340 7.99 -2.15 -3.15
N ALA A 341 7.65 -3.29 -3.74
CA ALA A 341 7.42 -3.43 -5.17
C ALA A 341 5.90 -3.48 -5.41
N ASP A 342 5.37 -2.56 -6.22
CA ASP A 342 4.00 -2.68 -6.71
C ASP A 342 3.90 -3.90 -7.65
N GLY A 343 2.71 -4.49 -7.81
CA GLY A 343 2.51 -5.63 -8.71
C GLY A 343 1.05 -5.85 -9.10
N ARG A 344 0.80 -6.85 -9.95
CA ARG A 344 -0.53 -7.21 -10.50
C ARG A 344 -1.20 -6.08 -11.29
N GLN A 345 -0.43 -5.16 -11.85
CA GLN A 345 -0.92 -3.94 -12.50
C GLN A 345 -0.38 -3.86 -13.94
N PRO A 346 -1.11 -4.43 -14.93
CA PRO A 346 -0.71 -4.40 -16.34
C PRO A 346 -0.31 -3.00 -16.81
N GLY A 347 0.76 -2.91 -17.60
CA GLY A 347 1.31 -1.64 -18.11
C GLY A 347 2.02 -0.74 -17.09
N TYR A 348 1.94 -1.02 -15.78
CA TYR A 348 2.56 -0.18 -14.73
C TYR A 348 3.55 -0.95 -13.85
N SER A 349 3.12 -2.05 -13.24
CA SER A 349 3.98 -2.90 -12.40
C SER A 349 3.48 -4.34 -12.39
N ALA A 350 4.26 -5.25 -12.96
CA ALA A 350 3.97 -6.68 -12.94
C ALA A 350 4.13 -7.27 -11.53
N GLY A 351 5.13 -6.82 -10.78
CA GLY A 351 5.56 -7.39 -9.50
C GLY A 351 6.95 -7.99 -9.60
N MET A 352 7.46 -8.53 -8.49
CA MET A 352 8.79 -9.13 -8.40
C MET A 352 8.77 -10.54 -7.82
N SER A 353 9.67 -11.37 -8.33
CA SER A 353 10.10 -12.58 -7.65
C SER A 353 10.93 -12.23 -6.42
N LEU A 354 11.04 -13.17 -5.46
CA LEU A 354 11.88 -12.96 -4.29
C LEU A 354 13.38 -12.90 -4.65
N ASP A 355 13.80 -13.51 -5.76
CA ASP A 355 15.18 -13.41 -6.26
C ASP A 355 15.52 -11.99 -6.74
N ALA A 356 14.62 -11.40 -7.53
CA ALA A 356 14.81 -10.05 -8.05
C ALA A 356 14.77 -9.02 -6.90
N LEU A 357 13.86 -9.19 -5.93
CA LEU A 357 13.83 -8.36 -4.71
C LEU A 357 15.09 -8.51 -3.86
N THR A 358 15.61 -9.74 -3.70
CA THR A 358 16.88 -10.00 -3.00
C THR A 358 18.03 -9.26 -3.68
N THR A 359 18.06 -9.29 -5.03
CA THR A 359 19.07 -8.59 -5.84
C THR A 359 19.01 -7.07 -5.64
N VAL A 360 17.81 -6.48 -5.54
CA VAL A 360 17.65 -5.05 -5.21
C VAL A 360 18.21 -4.74 -3.82
N LEU A 361 17.93 -5.58 -2.82
CA LEU A 361 18.40 -5.38 -1.44
C LEU A 361 19.93 -5.51 -1.34
N GLU A 362 20.56 -6.44 -2.08
CA GLU A 362 22.02 -6.51 -2.23
C GLU A 362 22.60 -5.24 -2.87
N GLN A 363 21.95 -4.69 -3.92
CA GLN A 363 22.38 -3.47 -4.60
C GLN A 363 22.28 -2.22 -3.73
N LEU A 364 21.35 -2.18 -2.77
CA LEU A 364 21.26 -1.13 -1.75
C LEU A 364 22.38 -1.24 -0.69
N GLY A 365 23.04 -2.40 -0.59
CA GLY A 365 24.07 -2.68 0.41
C GLY A 365 23.58 -3.44 1.64
N ALA A 366 22.36 -4.01 1.60
CA ALA A 366 21.87 -4.87 2.66
C ALA A 366 22.70 -6.16 2.75
N THR A 367 22.96 -6.61 3.99
CA THR A 367 23.66 -7.87 4.26
C THR A 367 22.82 -8.84 5.08
N ALA A 368 21.79 -8.34 5.75
CA ALA A 368 20.66 -9.15 6.22
C ALA A 368 19.36 -8.56 5.65
N ALA A 369 18.39 -9.41 5.32
CA ALA A 369 17.13 -8.97 4.71
C ALA A 369 16.00 -9.99 4.93
N ILE A 370 14.78 -9.50 5.15
CA ILE A 370 13.57 -10.31 5.30
C ILE A 370 12.48 -9.86 4.33
N ASN A 371 11.75 -10.82 3.78
CA ASN A 371 10.47 -10.56 3.14
C ASN A 371 9.37 -10.41 4.20
N LEU A 372 8.45 -9.47 3.97
CA LEU A 372 7.24 -9.20 4.77
C LEU A 372 6.00 -9.70 4.02
N ASP A 373 4.79 -9.53 4.57
CA ASP A 373 3.57 -9.88 3.81
C ASP A 373 3.46 -9.09 2.50
N GLY A 374 2.96 -9.77 1.47
CA GLY A 374 3.00 -9.34 0.08
C GLY A 374 1.61 -9.12 -0.53
N GLY A 375 1.56 -9.14 -1.87
CA GLY A 375 0.29 -9.10 -2.59
C GLY A 375 -0.53 -7.84 -2.27
N GLY A 376 -1.81 -8.01 -1.99
CA GLY A 376 -2.70 -6.90 -1.64
C GLY A 376 -2.37 -6.20 -0.31
N SER A 377 -1.52 -6.78 0.55
CA SER A 377 -1.06 -6.15 1.80
C SER A 377 0.06 -5.14 1.56
N SER A 378 0.82 -5.28 0.46
CA SER A 378 2.02 -4.49 0.19
C SER A 378 1.76 -2.98 0.16
N THR A 379 2.05 -2.33 1.28
CA THR A 379 1.77 -0.91 1.47
C THR A 379 2.89 -0.21 2.23
N LEU A 380 3.40 0.85 1.62
CA LEU A 380 4.26 1.85 2.22
C LEU A 380 3.45 3.14 2.35
N ALA A 381 3.36 3.72 3.55
CA ALA A 381 2.62 4.96 3.79
C ALA A 381 3.50 5.98 4.52
N ALA A 382 3.27 7.27 4.27
CA ALA A 382 4.02 8.35 4.92
C ALA A 382 3.19 9.62 5.06
N ARG A 383 3.71 10.55 5.88
CA ARG A 383 3.23 11.92 5.92
C ARG A 383 3.99 12.76 4.88
N VAL A 384 3.27 13.26 3.88
CA VAL A 384 3.80 14.13 2.81
C VAL A 384 2.92 15.37 2.72
N ASP A 385 3.54 16.55 2.86
CA ASP A 385 2.88 17.87 2.90
C ASP A 385 1.77 17.92 3.98
N GLY A 386 2.11 17.45 5.18
CA GLY A 386 1.20 17.34 6.33
C GLY A 386 0.16 16.20 6.24
N ARG A 387 -0.16 15.71 5.05
CA ARG A 387 -1.18 14.68 4.79
C ARG A 387 -0.57 13.27 4.80
N VAL A 388 -1.24 12.35 5.48
CA VAL A 388 -0.87 10.92 5.45
C VAL A 388 -1.48 10.26 4.21
N ARG A 389 -0.68 9.50 3.47
CA ARG A 389 -1.11 8.77 2.26
C ARG A 389 -0.23 7.54 2.01
N ALA A 390 -0.74 6.59 1.22
CA ALA A 390 0.09 5.56 0.62
C ALA A 390 1.10 6.20 -0.35
N LEU A 391 2.34 5.73 -0.33
CA LEU A 391 3.42 6.15 -1.23
C LEU A 391 3.50 5.27 -2.48
N ASN A 392 3.12 4.00 -2.36
CA ASN A 392 2.98 3.05 -3.46
C ASN A 392 1.53 2.96 -3.96
N ARG A 393 1.24 2.04 -4.88
CA ARG A 393 -0.11 1.77 -5.37
C ARG A 393 -0.57 0.36 -4.98
N PRO A 394 -1.05 0.17 -3.72
CA PRO A 394 -1.64 -1.09 -3.25
C PRO A 394 -2.73 -1.61 -4.18
N ILE A 395 -3.03 -2.91 -4.13
CA ILE A 395 -4.01 -3.53 -5.04
C ILE A 395 -4.97 -4.47 -4.31
N HIS A 396 -5.55 -3.99 -3.22
CA HIS A 396 -6.59 -4.73 -2.53
C HIS A 396 -7.82 -4.92 -3.42
N THR A 397 -8.41 -6.13 -3.37
CA THR A 397 -9.47 -6.62 -4.27
C THR A 397 -9.25 -6.36 -5.76
N GLY A 398 -8.00 -6.26 -6.24
CA GLY A 398 -7.69 -5.98 -7.65
C GLY A 398 -7.81 -4.51 -8.08
N ILE A 399 -8.03 -3.56 -7.15
CA ILE A 399 -8.22 -2.14 -7.46
C ILE A 399 -6.93 -1.37 -7.13
N PRO A 400 -6.21 -0.82 -8.13
CA PRO A 400 -4.99 -0.06 -7.86
C PRO A 400 -5.28 1.18 -7.02
N GLY A 401 -4.48 1.37 -5.97
CA GLY A 401 -4.64 2.41 -4.94
C GLY A 401 -5.51 2.00 -3.75
N ARG A 402 -6.23 0.86 -3.78
CA ARG A 402 -7.02 0.40 -2.63
C ARG A 402 -6.10 -0.33 -1.65
N GLU A 403 -5.95 0.23 -0.47
CA GLU A 403 -5.18 -0.35 0.63
C GLU A 403 -5.93 -1.52 1.29
N ARG A 404 -5.20 -2.48 1.88
CA ARG A 404 -5.76 -3.57 2.67
C ARG A 404 -5.58 -3.29 4.17
N PRO A 405 -6.58 -3.57 5.03
CA PRO A 405 -6.38 -3.67 6.47
C PRO A 405 -5.50 -4.88 6.82
N VAL A 406 -4.36 -4.66 7.48
CA VAL A 406 -3.41 -5.70 7.88
C VAL A 406 -3.29 -5.78 9.41
N ALA A 407 -2.80 -6.90 9.96
CA ALA A 407 -2.70 -7.08 11.42
C ALA A 407 -1.73 -6.11 12.09
N ASN A 408 -0.51 -6.01 11.57
CA ASN A 408 0.54 -5.17 12.15
C ASN A 408 1.40 -4.49 11.07
N GLN A 409 2.19 -3.52 11.52
CA GLN A 409 3.02 -2.66 10.72
C GLN A 409 4.34 -2.38 11.45
N LEU A 410 5.34 -1.92 10.69
CA LEU A 410 6.57 -1.34 11.21
C LEU A 410 6.69 0.09 10.71
N GLY A 411 6.98 1.03 11.59
CA GLY A 411 7.16 2.43 11.21
C GLY A 411 8.25 3.17 11.95
N VAL A 412 8.46 4.42 11.53
CA VAL A 412 9.52 5.29 12.01
C VAL A 412 8.89 6.53 12.65
N ARG A 413 9.18 6.73 13.93
CA ARG A 413 8.93 7.98 14.64
C ARG A 413 10.24 8.78 14.68
N VAL A 414 10.16 10.08 14.46
CA VAL A 414 11.26 11.01 14.72
C VAL A 414 10.72 12.03 15.71
N ALA A 415 11.25 12.01 16.94
CA ALA A 415 10.87 12.99 17.94
C ALA A 415 11.34 14.40 17.52
N PRO A 416 10.57 15.47 17.83
CA PRO A 416 11.09 16.83 17.71
C PRO A 416 12.38 16.95 18.54
N GLN A 417 13.43 17.51 17.95
CA GLN A 417 14.63 17.85 18.73
C GLN A 417 14.33 19.10 19.56
N PRO A 418 14.76 19.14 20.83
CA PRO A 418 14.53 20.25 21.75
C PRO A 418 15.32 21.51 21.39
#